data_AF-A0A7X6T684-F1
#
_entry.id   AF-A0A7X6T684-F1
#
_cell.length_a   1.000
_cell.length_b   1.000
_cell.length_c   1.000
_cell.angle_alpha   90.00
_cell.angle_beta   90.00
_cell.angle_gamma   90.00
#
_symmetry.space_group_name_H-M   'P 1'
#
loop_
_entity.id
_entity.type
_entity.pdbx_description
1 polymer ?
#
loop_
_entity_poly.entity_id
_entity_poly.type
_entity_poly.pdbx_seq_one_letter_code
_entity_poly.pdbx_strand_id
1 'polypeptide(L)'
;MKVLKVVVSLLLLLTPLYANSLEWNLTANTTDLNLFSSQYVGQLIYQGEGDNPIEVTNIGPLPYGEASERFYYTHQNESNRWQRVLLEVTLRGHRHSSGKVEILNIDNRLLQYSGDSFTIPIGAGPDLIPNPGFVEGYNSDGVLGRGSNYHYRYPYQFITIELAVTPTSDNNLTGSSTQGIYESNLHFSGDNLALILSLEGRSRAEMVAEGHTFSIEMVAHETLPFDQLIERDSFTNTLRVGVIEYSSFETGATVNFASDATSSGADFQLTSIRNSIPYSLVFESNLPPKRAEKVLENSSGFPTTTLQLKKTTSTHSEVITEHLLSGEVGIYVDKALKNSRLPADFYSTQIYCIITSW
;
A
#
# COMPACT_ATOMS: atom_id res chain seq x y z
N MET A 1 16.80 -4.40 14.39
CA MET A 1 16.66 -4.68 12.95
C MET A 1 15.37 -5.46 12.75
N LYS A 2 14.30 -4.77 12.35
CA LYS A 2 13.02 -5.41 12.00
C LYS A 2 13.05 -5.68 10.50
N VAL A 3 12.62 -6.88 10.08
CA VAL A 3 12.54 -7.27 8.67
C VAL A 3 11.08 -7.53 8.34
N LEU A 4 10.51 -6.70 7.47
CA LEU A 4 9.15 -6.87 6.94
C LEU A 4 9.23 -7.40 5.51
N LYS A 5 8.44 -8.42 5.20
CA LYS A 5 8.38 -9.04 3.87
C LYS A 5 6.98 -8.87 3.29
N VAL A 6 6.91 -8.30 2.09
CA VAL A 6 5.66 -8.03 1.36
C VAL A 6 5.73 -8.73 0.02
N VAL A 7 4.65 -9.39 -0.39
CA VAL A 7 4.60 -10.18 -1.63
C VAL A 7 3.67 -9.52 -2.64
N VAL A 8 4.18 -9.23 -3.83
CA VAL A 8 3.39 -8.79 -4.98
C VAL A 8 3.31 -9.95 -5.95
N SER A 9 2.10 -10.37 -6.35
CA SER A 9 1.90 -11.40 -7.36
C SER A 9 1.43 -10.74 -8.66
N LEU A 10 2.17 -10.95 -9.75
CA LEU A 10 1.82 -10.48 -11.10
C LEU A 10 1.36 -11.67 -11.94
N LEU A 11 0.19 -11.55 -12.57
CA LEU A 11 -0.34 -12.52 -13.52
C LEU A 11 -0.28 -11.94 -14.95
N LEU A 12 0.12 -12.78 -15.91
CA LEU A 12 0.38 -12.38 -17.29
C LEU A 12 -0.43 -13.27 -18.23
N LEU A 13 -1.26 -12.62 -19.04
CA LEU A 13 -2.21 -13.26 -19.94
C LEU A 13 -1.81 -12.98 -21.38
N LEU A 14 -1.55 -14.02 -22.14
CA LEU A 14 -1.19 -13.93 -23.57
C LEU A 14 -2.43 -13.68 -24.47
N THR A 15 -3.29 -12.70 -24.18
CA THR A 15 -4.40 -12.18 -25.04
C THR A 15 -4.86 -10.78 -24.59
N PRO A 16 -5.53 -9.95 -25.44
CA PRO A 16 -5.73 -8.52 -25.15
C PRO A 16 -6.91 -8.29 -24.21
N LEU A 17 -6.78 -7.34 -23.26
CA LEU A 17 -7.78 -6.32 -22.87
C LEU A 17 -7.31 -5.51 -21.63
N TYR A 18 -7.97 -4.39 -21.41
CA TYR A 18 -7.55 -3.12 -20.75
C TYR A 18 -7.74 -3.02 -19.22
N ALA A 19 -7.17 -1.92 -18.65
CA ALA A 19 -7.60 -1.15 -17.44
C ALA A 19 -6.99 -1.62 -16.08
N ASN A 20 -6.70 -0.85 -15.00
CA ASN A 20 -6.77 0.54 -14.51
C ASN A 20 -5.57 0.80 -13.53
N SER A 21 -5.31 2.03 -13.04
CA SER A 21 -4.24 2.37 -12.05
C SER A 21 -4.76 3.16 -10.84
N LEU A 22 -4.09 3.11 -9.66
CA LEU A 22 -4.64 3.64 -8.39
C LEU A 22 -3.63 4.27 -7.40
N GLU A 23 -3.42 5.58 -7.45
CA GLU A 23 -2.44 6.28 -6.59
C GLU A 23 -2.92 6.52 -5.14
N TRP A 24 -2.05 6.28 -4.15
CA TRP A 24 -2.24 6.65 -2.74
C TRP A 24 -1.32 7.77 -2.29
N ASN A 25 -1.79 8.63 -1.39
CA ASN A 25 -0.99 9.61 -0.66
C ASN A 25 -1.35 9.52 0.83
N LEU A 26 -0.39 9.31 1.73
CA LEU A 26 -0.65 9.20 3.16
C LEU A 26 -0.42 10.53 3.89
N THR A 27 -1.26 10.86 4.86
CA THR A 27 -0.93 11.82 5.93
C THR A 27 -1.35 11.23 7.29
N ALA A 28 -0.51 10.36 7.88
CA ALA A 28 -0.72 9.89 9.24
C ALA A 28 -0.29 10.97 10.24
N ASN A 29 -1.12 11.28 11.22
CA ASN A 29 -0.93 12.47 12.07
C ASN A 29 -1.00 12.21 13.58
N THR A 30 -0.93 10.97 14.04
CA THR A 30 -1.01 10.68 15.49
C THR A 30 -0.07 9.56 15.90
N THR A 31 0.99 9.96 16.62
CA THR A 31 2.01 9.12 17.25
C THR A 31 1.65 8.67 18.67
N ASP A 32 0.42 8.90 19.15
CA ASP A 32 0.01 8.63 20.53
C ASP A 32 -1.28 7.80 20.60
N LEU A 33 -1.19 6.49 20.30
CA LEU A 33 -2.31 5.58 20.55
C LEU A 33 -2.35 5.20 22.05
N ASN A 34 -3.31 5.78 22.79
CA ASN A 34 -3.67 5.35 24.13
C ASN A 34 -4.54 4.09 24.04
N LEU A 35 -3.98 2.95 24.45
CA LEU A 35 -4.64 1.64 24.44
C LEU A 35 -5.87 1.52 25.35
N PHE A 36 -6.31 2.60 26.00
CA PHE A 36 -7.50 2.63 26.87
C PHE A 36 -8.65 3.48 26.33
N SER A 37 -8.52 4.09 25.14
CA SER A 37 -9.59 4.87 24.52
C SER A 37 -9.61 4.67 23.01
N SER A 38 -10.79 4.75 22.39
CA SER A 38 -10.91 4.82 20.94
C SER A 38 -10.18 6.04 20.39
N GLN A 39 -9.34 5.85 19.37
CA GLN A 39 -8.58 6.94 18.77
C GLN A 39 -8.41 6.75 17.27
N TYR A 40 -8.41 7.88 16.58
CA TYR A 40 -7.98 7.97 15.20
C TYR A 40 -6.50 7.59 15.10
N VAL A 41 -6.15 6.71 14.15
CA VAL A 41 -4.78 6.25 13.91
C VAL A 41 -4.20 6.72 12.59
N GLY A 42 -5.04 7.03 11.60
CA GLY A 42 -4.55 7.51 10.32
C GLY A 42 -5.62 7.61 9.25
N GLN A 43 -5.21 8.10 8.09
CA GLN A 43 -6.03 8.21 6.90
C GLN A 43 -5.23 7.72 5.72
N LEU A 44 -5.83 6.86 4.91
CA LEU A 44 -5.31 6.40 3.63
C LEU A 44 -6.07 7.11 2.50
N ILE A 45 -5.44 7.42 1.36
CA ILE A 45 -6.11 8.04 0.19
C ILE A 45 -6.23 7.04 -0.96
N TYR A 46 -7.44 6.61 -1.30
CA TYR A 46 -7.78 5.71 -2.40
C TYR A 46 -8.11 6.48 -3.69
N GLN A 47 -7.60 6.00 -4.84
CA GLN A 47 -7.99 6.49 -6.17
C GLN A 47 -8.13 5.34 -7.17
N GLY A 48 -9.31 4.81 -7.46
CA GLY A 48 -9.52 4.04 -8.69
C GLY A 48 -10.91 3.46 -8.71
N GLU A 49 -11.09 2.21 -9.11
CA GLU A 49 -12.44 1.69 -9.39
C GLU A 49 -13.34 1.58 -8.15
N GLY A 50 -14.65 1.63 -8.38
CA GLY A 50 -15.64 1.30 -7.34
C GLY A 50 -15.80 -0.21 -7.18
N ASP A 51 -16.59 -0.61 -6.20
CA ASP A 51 -16.95 -1.99 -5.88
C ASP A 51 -15.77 -2.92 -5.56
N ASN A 52 -14.62 -2.36 -5.22
CA ASN A 52 -13.43 -3.12 -4.82
C ASN A 52 -13.48 -3.47 -3.32
N PRO A 53 -13.48 -4.76 -2.94
CA PRO A 53 -13.30 -5.18 -1.56
C PRO A 53 -11.83 -5.03 -1.14
N ILE A 54 -11.62 -4.43 0.03
CA ILE A 54 -10.33 -4.36 0.70
C ILE A 54 -10.43 -5.20 1.97
N GLU A 55 -9.68 -6.30 1.99
CA GLU A 55 -9.50 -7.17 3.15
C GLU A 55 -8.41 -6.60 4.06
N VAL A 56 -8.63 -6.68 5.38
CA VAL A 56 -7.66 -6.24 6.38
C VAL A 56 -7.26 -7.42 7.25
N THR A 57 -5.98 -7.79 7.19
CA THR A 57 -5.42 -8.90 7.96
C THR A 57 -4.39 -8.39 8.98
N ASN A 58 -4.39 -9.01 10.17
CA ASN A 58 -3.34 -8.80 11.15
C ASN A 58 -2.14 -9.69 10.78
N ILE A 59 -1.04 -9.06 10.37
CA ILE A 59 0.24 -9.70 10.08
C ILE A 59 1.30 -9.34 11.13
N GLY A 60 0.89 -8.68 12.22
CA GLY A 60 1.74 -8.33 13.35
C GLY A 60 2.07 -9.52 14.24
N PRO A 61 2.84 -9.30 15.32
CA PRO A 61 3.17 -10.36 16.26
C PRO A 61 1.93 -10.95 16.91
N LEU A 62 1.79 -12.27 16.81
CA LEU A 62 0.73 -13.00 17.46
C LEU A 62 0.97 -13.08 18.98
N PRO A 63 0.00 -12.69 19.82
CA PRO A 63 0.16 -12.87 21.25
C PRO A 63 0.22 -14.34 21.66
N TYR A 64 0.93 -14.62 22.76
CA TYR A 64 1.04 -15.98 23.29
C TYR A 64 -0.33 -16.51 23.74
N GLY A 65 -0.73 -17.66 23.21
CA GLY A 65 -1.98 -18.33 23.56
C GLY A 65 -3.22 -17.82 22.84
N GLU A 66 -3.07 -16.82 21.96
CA GLU A 66 -4.17 -16.21 21.20
C GLU A 66 -4.25 -16.74 19.76
N ALA A 67 -5.43 -16.62 19.15
CA ALA A 67 -5.68 -17.01 17.77
C ALA A 67 -5.40 -15.85 16.80
N SER A 68 -4.95 -16.16 15.57
CA SER A 68 -4.62 -15.15 14.55
C SER A 68 -5.83 -14.47 13.89
N GLU A 69 -7.05 -14.80 14.34
CA GLU A 69 -8.30 -14.30 13.77
C GLU A 69 -8.69 -12.90 14.27
N ARG A 70 -7.91 -12.24 15.14
CA ARG A 70 -8.22 -10.90 15.69
C ARG A 70 -7.08 -9.90 15.48
N PHE A 71 -7.41 -8.64 15.68
CA PHE A 71 -6.45 -7.55 15.73
C PHE A 71 -5.91 -7.37 17.15
N TYR A 72 -4.59 -7.31 17.27
CA TYR A 72 -3.89 -7.15 18.54
C TYR A 72 -2.81 -6.09 18.43
N TYR A 73 -2.63 -5.36 19.51
CA TYR A 73 -1.37 -4.70 19.84
C TYR A 73 -0.61 -5.62 20.78
N THR A 74 0.57 -6.10 20.35
CA THR A 74 1.38 -7.06 21.11
C THR A 74 2.66 -6.37 21.58
N HIS A 75 3.05 -6.56 22.83
CA HIS A 75 4.23 -5.91 23.39
C HIS A 75 5.51 -6.40 22.68
N GLN A 76 6.36 -5.47 22.24
CA GLN A 76 7.54 -5.75 21.40
C GLN A 76 8.49 -6.80 22.00
N ASN A 77 8.58 -6.87 23.33
CA ASN A 77 9.50 -7.77 24.03
C ASN A 77 8.81 -8.92 24.78
N GLU A 78 7.48 -8.94 24.84
CA GLU A 78 6.74 -9.86 25.71
C GLU A 78 5.40 -10.25 25.08
N SER A 79 5.36 -11.35 24.32
CA SER A 79 4.16 -11.78 23.59
C SER A 79 2.97 -12.15 24.49
N ASN A 80 3.18 -12.36 25.78
CA ASN A 80 2.10 -12.56 26.75
C ASN A 80 1.40 -11.25 27.15
N ARG A 81 1.93 -10.08 26.77
CA ARG A 81 1.29 -8.77 27.02
C ARG A 81 0.69 -8.24 25.73
N TRP A 82 -0.62 -8.02 25.74
CA TRP A 82 -1.34 -7.62 24.54
C TRP A 82 -2.66 -6.94 24.85
N GLN A 83 -3.15 -6.17 23.88
CA GLN A 83 -4.46 -5.52 23.87
C GLN A 83 -5.20 -5.91 22.59
N ARG A 84 -6.35 -6.57 22.70
CA ARG A 84 -7.21 -6.82 21.53
C ARG A 84 -7.94 -5.54 21.15
N VAL A 85 -8.00 -5.26 19.86
CA VAL A 85 -8.64 -4.06 19.33
C VAL A 85 -9.64 -4.39 18.23
N LEU A 86 -10.51 -3.43 17.96
CA LEU A 86 -11.37 -3.39 16.78
C LEU A 86 -10.89 -2.25 15.90
N LEU A 87 -11.01 -2.40 14.58
CA LEU A 87 -10.71 -1.33 13.63
C LEU A 87 -12.03 -0.73 13.16
N GLU A 88 -12.10 0.59 13.14
CA GLU A 88 -13.23 1.33 12.61
C GLU A 88 -12.77 2.07 11.35
N VAL A 89 -13.50 1.85 10.25
CA VAL A 89 -13.20 2.41 8.94
C VAL A 89 -14.29 3.38 8.52
N THR A 90 -13.90 4.59 8.16
CA THR A 90 -14.80 5.62 7.62
C THR A 90 -14.33 6.04 6.23
N LEU A 91 -15.25 6.01 5.26
CA LEU A 91 -14.95 6.38 3.88
C LEU A 91 -15.46 7.79 3.59
N ARG A 92 -14.59 8.65 3.07
CA ARG A 92 -14.95 10.03 2.70
C ARG A 92 -14.52 10.35 1.29
N GLY A 93 -15.48 10.60 0.40
CA GLY A 93 -15.22 11.01 -0.97
C GLY A 93 -14.98 12.51 -1.08
N HIS A 94 -13.88 12.89 -1.74
CA HIS A 94 -13.54 14.27 -2.03
C HIS A 94 -13.87 14.59 -3.48
N ARG A 95 -14.76 15.57 -3.73
CA ARG A 95 -15.12 15.99 -5.09
C ARG A 95 -13.93 16.68 -5.79
N HIS A 96 -13.96 16.71 -7.12
CA HIS A 96 -12.98 17.43 -7.94
C HIS A 96 -13.05 18.96 -7.73
N SER A 97 -14.19 19.48 -7.25
CA SER A 97 -14.31 20.85 -6.75
C SER A 97 -13.83 20.96 -5.30
N SER A 98 -13.11 22.05 -5.00
CA SER A 98 -12.23 22.20 -3.82
C SER A 98 -12.97 22.37 -2.48
N GLY A 99 -13.64 21.33 -2.00
CA GLY A 99 -13.98 21.23 -0.56
C GLY A 99 -15.22 20.45 -0.17
N LYS A 100 -16.02 19.90 -1.10
CA LYS A 100 -17.14 19.04 -0.72
C LYS A 100 -16.64 17.64 -0.39
N VAL A 101 -16.82 17.25 0.86
CA VAL A 101 -16.51 15.93 1.41
C VAL A 101 -17.81 15.24 1.75
N GLU A 102 -17.98 14.01 1.26
CA GLU A 102 -19.18 13.20 1.50
C GLU A 102 -18.79 11.90 2.19
N ILE A 103 -19.51 11.53 3.25
CA ILE A 103 -19.32 10.23 3.89
C ILE A 103 -19.98 9.18 2.99
N LEU A 104 -19.19 8.21 2.52
CA LEU A 104 -19.62 7.25 1.50
C LEU A 104 -20.24 5.99 2.09
N ASN A 105 -19.94 5.69 3.35
CA ASN A 105 -20.57 4.63 4.11
C ASN A 105 -21.63 5.20 5.05
N ILE A 106 -22.84 4.63 5.01
CA ILE A 106 -23.96 5.08 5.86
C ILE A 106 -23.64 4.86 7.35
N ASP A 107 -22.79 3.87 7.66
CA ASP A 107 -22.24 3.61 8.99
C ASP A 107 -20.72 3.34 8.90
N ASN A 108 -19.96 3.76 9.92
CA ASN A 108 -18.56 3.38 10.07
C ASN A 108 -18.45 1.85 10.10
N ARG A 109 -17.56 1.29 9.27
CA ARG A 109 -17.41 -0.15 9.16
C ARG A 109 -16.49 -0.63 10.27
N LEU A 110 -17.05 -1.40 11.20
CA LEU A 110 -16.29 -2.06 12.25
C LEU A 110 -15.73 -3.39 11.74
N LEU A 111 -14.41 -3.54 11.78
CA LEU A 111 -13.68 -4.78 11.51
C LEU A 111 -13.28 -5.39 12.85
N GLN A 112 -13.77 -6.60 13.11
CA GLN A 112 -13.59 -7.32 14.37
C GLN A 112 -12.62 -8.49 14.22
N TYR A 113 -12.47 -9.02 13.01
CA TYR A 113 -11.66 -10.19 12.70
C TYR A 113 -10.57 -9.85 11.68
N SER A 114 -9.40 -10.46 11.85
CA SER A 114 -8.38 -10.52 10.81
C SER A 114 -8.97 -11.26 9.61
N GLY A 115 -8.95 -10.63 8.43
CA GLY A 115 -9.63 -11.09 7.23
C GLY A 115 -11.02 -10.46 7.01
N ASP A 116 -11.49 -9.59 7.92
CA ASP A 116 -12.67 -8.77 7.63
C ASP A 116 -12.36 -7.78 6.52
N SER A 117 -13.39 -7.45 5.73
CA SER A 117 -13.28 -6.53 4.61
C SER A 117 -14.29 -5.39 4.66
N PHE A 118 -13.97 -4.34 3.91
CA PHE A 118 -14.87 -3.25 3.56
C PHE A 118 -14.79 -2.99 2.05
N THR A 119 -15.84 -2.44 1.47
CA THR A 119 -15.91 -2.19 0.02
C THR A 119 -15.84 -0.69 -0.25
N ILE A 120 -15.05 -0.29 -1.23
CA ILE A 120 -15.12 1.07 -1.77
C ILE A 120 -16.34 1.15 -2.69
N PRO A 121 -17.41 1.88 -2.33
CA PRO A 121 -18.68 1.77 -3.06
C PRO A 121 -18.67 2.44 -4.44
N ILE A 122 -17.70 3.32 -4.69
CA ILE A 122 -17.65 4.13 -5.91
C ILE A 122 -16.23 4.58 -6.16
N GLY A 123 -15.86 4.65 -7.44
CA GLY A 123 -14.50 4.97 -7.81
C GLY A 123 -14.12 6.44 -7.55
N ALA A 124 -12.82 6.69 -7.64
CA ALA A 124 -12.22 8.01 -7.53
C ALA A 124 -10.95 8.11 -8.37
N GLY A 125 -10.57 9.30 -8.81
CA GLY A 125 -9.30 9.50 -9.51
C GLY A 125 -9.37 10.56 -10.59
N PRO A 126 -8.21 10.97 -11.14
CA PRO A 126 -8.10 12.05 -12.12
C PRO A 126 -8.56 11.65 -13.54
N ASP A 127 -8.91 10.38 -13.75
CA ASP A 127 -9.29 9.82 -15.05
C ASP A 127 -10.41 10.63 -15.73
N LEU A 128 -10.21 10.87 -17.02
CA LEU A 128 -11.16 11.56 -17.88
C LEU A 128 -11.83 10.59 -18.86
N ILE A 129 -13.11 10.79 -19.13
CA ILE A 129 -13.81 10.03 -20.17
C ILE A 129 -13.46 10.54 -21.56
N PRO A 130 -13.28 9.65 -22.56
CA PRO A 130 -13.11 10.06 -23.94
C PRO A 130 -14.43 10.62 -24.49
N ASN A 131 -14.38 11.77 -25.16
CA ASN A 131 -15.53 12.41 -25.83
C ASN A 131 -16.74 12.69 -24.90
N PRO A 132 -16.62 13.65 -23.96
CA PRO A 132 -17.64 13.91 -22.92
C PRO A 132 -19.02 14.36 -23.44
N GLY A 133 -19.20 14.57 -24.75
CA GLY A 133 -20.50 14.84 -25.36
C GLY A 133 -21.33 13.60 -25.72
N PHE A 134 -20.70 12.42 -25.78
CA PHE A 134 -21.36 11.18 -26.24
C PHE A 134 -21.39 10.07 -25.18
N VAL A 135 -20.44 10.10 -24.25
CA VAL A 135 -20.35 9.18 -23.12
C VAL A 135 -20.77 9.91 -21.85
N GLU A 136 -21.43 9.20 -20.93
CA GLU A 136 -21.79 9.74 -19.62
C GLU A 136 -20.56 9.84 -18.74
N GLY A 137 -20.41 10.98 -18.08
CA GLY A 137 -19.35 11.23 -17.13
C GLY A 137 -19.84 12.12 -16.00
N TYR A 138 -18.92 12.46 -15.10
CA TYR A 138 -19.21 13.31 -13.96
C TYR A 138 -18.66 14.71 -14.18
N ASN A 139 -19.39 15.70 -13.68
CA ASN A 139 -18.87 17.05 -13.55
C ASN A 139 -18.03 17.20 -12.27
N SER A 140 -17.46 18.38 -12.05
CA SER A 140 -16.61 18.65 -10.88
C SER A 140 -17.31 18.48 -9.53
N ASP A 141 -18.65 18.54 -9.51
CA ASP A 141 -19.47 18.33 -8.31
C ASP A 141 -19.91 16.87 -8.13
N GLY A 142 -19.48 15.97 -9.03
CA GLY A 142 -19.82 14.55 -8.98
C GLY A 142 -21.23 14.22 -9.47
N VAL A 143 -21.87 15.13 -10.20
CA VAL A 143 -23.17 14.90 -10.83
C VAL A 143 -22.97 14.23 -12.17
N LEU A 144 -23.68 13.13 -12.41
CA LEU A 144 -23.64 12.39 -13.67
C LEU A 144 -24.38 13.17 -14.77
N GLY A 145 -23.82 13.18 -15.98
CA GLY A 145 -24.44 13.81 -17.13
C GLY A 145 -23.63 13.67 -18.41
N ARG A 146 -23.96 14.52 -19.40
CA ARG A 146 -23.30 14.58 -20.71
C ARG A 146 -23.03 16.02 -21.11
N GLY A 147 -21.99 16.24 -21.89
CA GLY A 147 -21.52 17.53 -22.36
C GLY A 147 -20.12 17.85 -21.83
N SER A 148 -19.51 18.93 -22.33
CA SER A 148 -18.12 19.32 -22.04
C SER A 148 -17.77 19.41 -20.54
N ASN A 149 -18.76 19.68 -19.70
CA ASN A 149 -18.57 19.82 -18.25
C ASN A 149 -18.56 18.48 -17.50
N TYR A 150 -18.88 17.36 -18.15
CA TYR A 150 -19.00 16.03 -17.56
C TYR A 150 -17.87 15.12 -18.03
N HIS A 151 -16.62 15.54 -17.77
CA HIS A 151 -15.43 14.88 -18.32
C HIS A 151 -14.74 13.91 -17.37
N TYR A 152 -15.12 13.86 -16.08
CA TYR A 152 -14.49 12.93 -15.14
C TYR A 152 -15.11 11.54 -15.26
N ARG A 153 -14.26 10.51 -15.21
CA ARG A 153 -14.70 9.11 -15.14
C ARG A 153 -15.35 8.79 -13.80
N TYR A 154 -14.82 9.38 -12.74
CA TYR A 154 -15.29 9.16 -11.37
C TYR A 154 -15.82 10.45 -10.74
N PRO A 155 -16.79 10.34 -9.83
CA PRO A 155 -17.42 11.50 -9.22
C PRO A 155 -16.60 12.11 -8.07
N TYR A 156 -15.52 11.44 -7.65
CA TYR A 156 -14.56 11.90 -6.64
C TYR A 156 -13.16 11.97 -7.23
N GLN A 157 -12.37 12.94 -6.77
CA GLN A 157 -10.95 13.06 -7.08
C GLN A 157 -10.15 12.00 -6.31
N PHE A 158 -10.51 11.76 -5.06
CA PHE A 158 -9.94 10.72 -4.21
C PHE A 158 -10.91 10.38 -3.07
N ILE A 159 -10.71 9.21 -2.45
CA ILE A 159 -11.46 8.75 -1.28
C ILE A 159 -10.50 8.62 -0.12
N THR A 160 -10.80 9.30 0.96
CA THR A 160 -10.16 9.13 2.24
C THR A 160 -10.72 7.88 2.93
N ILE A 161 -9.85 7.04 3.48
CA ILE A 161 -10.16 5.92 4.37
C ILE A 161 -9.59 6.27 5.74
N GLU A 162 -10.44 6.77 6.62
CA GLU A 162 -10.07 7.08 8.00
C GLU A 162 -10.11 5.80 8.84
N LEU A 163 -9.05 5.57 9.60
CA LEU A 163 -8.89 4.44 10.48
C LEU A 163 -8.90 4.93 11.92
N ALA A 164 -9.72 4.29 12.73
CA ALA A 164 -9.69 4.41 14.19
C ALA A 164 -9.54 3.03 14.83
N VAL A 165 -8.89 2.98 15.99
CA VAL A 165 -8.69 1.78 16.77
C VAL A 165 -9.48 1.90 18.06
N THR A 166 -10.28 0.88 18.37
CA THR A 166 -11.05 0.77 19.62
C THR A 166 -10.53 -0.40 20.45
N PRO A 167 -9.91 -0.14 21.61
CA PRO A 167 -9.53 -1.20 22.54
C PRO A 167 -10.75 -1.97 23.06
N THR A 168 -10.62 -3.29 23.19
CA THR A 168 -11.65 -4.13 23.83
C THR A 168 -11.33 -4.41 25.30
N SER A 169 -12.31 -4.90 26.05
CA SER A 169 -12.09 -5.37 27.43
C SER A 169 -11.25 -6.65 27.51
N ASP A 170 -10.98 -7.30 26.38
CA ASP A 170 -10.18 -8.52 26.29
C ASP A 170 -8.73 -8.14 26.03
N ASN A 171 -7.91 -8.34 27.05
CA ASN A 171 -6.52 -7.95 27.06
C ASN A 171 -5.76 -8.74 28.11
N ASN A 172 -4.44 -8.79 27.96
CA ASN A 172 -3.54 -9.28 28.99
C ASN A 172 -2.58 -8.16 29.39
N LEU A 173 -3.16 -7.11 29.96
CA LEU A 173 -2.44 -5.95 30.50
C LEU A 173 -2.42 -6.02 32.04
N THR A 174 -1.70 -6.98 32.64
CA THR A 174 -1.65 -7.13 34.10
C THR A 174 -0.48 -6.36 34.76
N GLY A 175 -0.79 -5.56 35.79
CA GLY A 175 0.19 -5.02 36.76
C GLY A 175 0.83 -3.66 36.42
N SER A 176 1.68 -3.15 37.32
CA SER A 176 2.45 -1.88 37.12
C SER A 176 3.53 -1.98 36.02
N SER A 177 3.70 -3.17 35.44
CA SER A 177 4.65 -3.54 34.39
C SER A 177 4.02 -3.56 32.99
N THR A 178 2.80 -3.08 32.78
CA THR A 178 2.18 -2.97 31.44
C THR A 178 2.81 -1.88 30.56
N GLN A 179 3.79 -1.15 31.11
CA GLN A 179 4.56 -0.12 30.43
C GLN A 179 5.36 -0.72 29.29
N GLY A 180 5.23 -0.13 28.11
CA GLY A 180 6.04 -0.48 26.96
C GLY A 180 5.40 -0.09 25.65
N ILE A 181 6.10 -0.43 24.58
CA ILE A 181 5.67 -0.24 23.21
C ILE A 181 5.02 -1.55 22.74
N TYR A 182 3.84 -1.41 22.19
CA TYR A 182 3.08 -2.49 21.57
C TYR A 182 3.05 -2.24 20.08
N GLU A 183 3.13 -3.29 19.28
CA GLU A 183 3.12 -3.19 17.83
C GLU A 183 1.95 -3.99 17.24
N SER A 184 1.45 -3.50 16.12
CA SER A 184 0.41 -4.11 15.30
C SER A 184 0.76 -3.84 13.84
N ASN A 185 0.75 -4.87 12.99
CA ASN A 185 0.97 -4.69 11.56
C ASN A 185 -0.29 -5.11 10.83
N LEU A 186 -0.92 -4.17 10.13
CA LEU A 186 -2.14 -4.39 9.38
C LEU A 186 -1.80 -4.48 7.90
N HIS A 187 -2.21 -5.56 7.25
CA HIS A 187 -2.09 -5.73 5.81
C HIS A 187 -3.46 -5.50 5.16
N PHE A 188 -3.54 -4.46 4.35
CA PHE A 188 -4.68 -4.14 3.51
C PHE A 188 -4.42 -4.73 2.12
N SER A 189 -5.27 -5.67 1.71
CA SER A 189 -5.16 -6.33 0.42
C SER A 189 -6.47 -6.24 -0.36
N GLY A 190 -6.36 -6.01 -1.66
CA GLY A 190 -7.48 -6.01 -2.59
C GLY A 190 -6.96 -6.26 -4.00
N ASP A 191 -7.84 -6.13 -4.99
CA ASP A 191 -7.43 -6.29 -6.39
C ASP A 191 -6.32 -5.30 -6.74
N ASN A 192 -5.14 -5.85 -7.06
CA ASN A 192 -3.93 -5.11 -7.39
C ASN A 192 -3.38 -4.19 -6.28
N LEU A 193 -3.77 -4.43 -5.02
CA LEU A 193 -3.40 -3.62 -3.85
C LEU A 193 -2.77 -4.46 -2.73
N ALA A 194 -1.61 -4.03 -2.22
CA ALA A 194 -1.01 -4.55 -0.99
C ALA A 194 -0.34 -3.44 -0.17
N LEU A 195 -0.96 -3.02 0.92
CA LEU A 195 -0.46 -1.99 1.83
C LEU A 195 -0.22 -2.59 3.21
N ILE A 196 0.93 -2.28 3.82
CA ILE A 196 1.18 -2.62 5.22
C ILE A 196 1.28 -1.34 6.06
N LEU A 197 0.41 -1.27 7.06
CA LEU A 197 0.39 -0.23 8.06
C LEU A 197 0.97 -0.78 9.36
N SER A 198 2.19 -0.34 9.71
CA SER A 198 2.82 -0.67 11.00
C SER A 198 2.41 0.38 12.03
N LEU A 199 1.66 -0.05 13.02
CA LEU A 199 1.14 0.78 14.11
C LEU A 199 1.85 0.45 15.41
N GLU A 200 2.21 1.49 16.15
CA GLU A 200 2.73 1.37 17.50
C GLU A 200 1.77 2.02 18.50
N GLY A 201 1.51 1.32 19.60
CA GLY A 201 0.67 1.76 20.69
C GLY A 201 1.46 1.82 21.99
N ARG A 202 1.13 2.77 22.86
CA ARG A 202 1.82 2.92 24.15
C ARG A 202 0.83 2.86 25.30
N SER A 203 1.27 2.32 26.42
CA SER A 203 0.48 2.30 27.65
C SER A 203 0.78 3.48 28.60
N ARG A 204 1.78 4.35 28.30
CA ARG A 204 2.09 5.63 29.00
C ARG A 204 2.71 6.70 28.09
N ALA A 205 2.54 7.96 28.49
CA ALA A 205 2.82 9.18 27.72
C ALA A 205 4.31 9.58 27.52
N GLU A 206 5.27 8.92 28.18
CA GLU A 206 6.69 9.37 28.21
C GLU A 206 7.63 8.65 27.23
N MET A 207 7.14 7.66 26.46
CA MET A 207 7.92 7.01 25.40
C MET A 207 7.51 7.62 24.06
N VAL A 208 8.37 7.67 23.04
CA VAL A 208 8.01 8.04 21.64
C VAL A 208 7.76 6.74 20.83
N ALA A 209 6.96 6.78 19.76
CA ALA A 209 6.45 5.62 19.03
C ALA A 209 6.78 5.87 17.58
N GLU A 210 7.46 4.89 17.00
CA GLU A 210 8.06 4.93 15.69
C GLU A 210 7.05 4.37 14.69
N GLY A 211 6.08 5.21 14.33
CA GLY A 211 5.17 4.90 13.23
C GLY A 211 5.93 4.87 11.90
N HIS A 212 5.78 3.80 11.13
CA HIS A 212 6.22 3.75 9.74
C HIS A 212 5.16 3.09 8.88
N THR A 213 5.08 3.53 7.63
CA THR A 213 4.14 3.01 6.64
C THR A 213 4.89 2.56 5.41
N PHE A 214 4.38 1.48 4.81
CA PHE A 214 4.94 0.95 3.59
C PHE A 214 3.83 0.46 2.66
N SER A 215 3.79 1.02 1.47
CA SER A 215 2.82 0.68 0.44
C SER A 215 3.51 0.03 -0.76
N ILE A 216 2.82 -0.95 -1.34
CA ILE A 216 3.07 -1.38 -2.71
C ILE A 216 1.78 -1.26 -3.49
N GLU A 217 1.83 -0.45 -4.53
CA GLU A 217 0.77 -0.39 -5.53
C GLU A 217 1.19 -1.24 -6.73
N MET A 218 0.33 -2.12 -7.22
CA MET A 218 0.53 -2.73 -8.53
C MET A 218 -0.12 -1.83 -9.58
N VAL A 219 0.70 -1.31 -10.49
CA VAL A 219 0.26 -0.38 -11.57
C VAL A 219 0.07 -1.13 -12.89
N ALA A 220 0.61 -2.36 -12.99
CA ALA A 220 0.36 -3.21 -14.14
C ALA A 220 -1.06 -3.77 -14.10
N HIS A 221 -1.65 -3.92 -15.29
CA HIS A 221 -2.89 -4.64 -15.49
C HIS A 221 -2.84 -6.04 -14.87
N GLU A 222 -3.99 -6.54 -14.36
CA GLU A 222 -4.17 -7.93 -13.89
C GLU A 222 -3.68 -8.98 -14.89
N THR A 223 -3.64 -8.58 -16.15
CA THR A 223 -3.17 -9.33 -17.28
C THR A 223 -2.26 -8.46 -18.13
N LEU A 224 -0.98 -8.79 -18.20
CA LEU A 224 -0.03 -8.09 -19.08
C LEU A 224 0.04 -8.74 -20.48
N PRO A 225 -0.33 -8.06 -21.58
CA PRO A 225 -0.18 -8.60 -22.92
C PRO A 225 1.30 -8.81 -23.28
N PHE A 226 1.62 -9.97 -23.84
CA PHE A 226 3.01 -10.32 -24.17
C PHE A 226 3.64 -9.43 -25.23
N ASP A 227 2.85 -8.96 -26.20
CA ASP A 227 3.28 -8.00 -27.22
C ASP A 227 3.77 -6.69 -26.59
N GLN A 228 3.11 -6.21 -25.53
CA GLN A 228 3.59 -5.06 -24.76
C GLN A 228 4.85 -5.38 -23.95
N LEU A 229 4.92 -6.56 -23.34
CA LEU A 229 6.09 -6.97 -22.56
C LEU A 229 7.35 -7.08 -23.43
N ILE A 230 7.27 -7.73 -24.60
CA ILE A 230 8.44 -7.92 -25.47
C ILE A 230 8.95 -6.62 -26.06
N GLU A 231 8.14 -5.57 -26.11
CA GLU A 231 8.60 -4.23 -26.51
C GLU A 231 9.50 -3.58 -25.45
N ARG A 232 9.49 -4.07 -24.20
CA ARG A 232 10.32 -3.59 -23.09
C ARG A 232 11.58 -4.43 -22.97
N ASP A 233 12.68 -3.91 -23.51
CA ASP A 233 13.93 -4.66 -23.72
C ASP A 233 15.17 -4.03 -23.06
N SER A 234 14.99 -3.01 -22.20
CA SER A 234 16.10 -2.39 -21.49
C SER A 234 15.66 -1.72 -20.18
N PHE A 235 16.63 -1.42 -19.31
CA PHE A 235 16.36 -0.76 -18.02
C PHE A 235 15.87 0.70 -18.14
N THR A 236 15.95 1.31 -19.34
CA THR A 236 15.36 2.62 -19.66
C THR A 236 14.07 2.54 -20.47
N ASN A 237 13.63 1.34 -20.83
CA ASN A 237 12.38 1.04 -21.53
C ASN A 237 11.74 -0.16 -20.86
N THR A 238 11.23 0.08 -19.66
CA THR A 238 10.59 -0.91 -18.79
C THR A 238 9.08 -0.82 -18.92
N LEU A 239 8.39 -1.89 -18.57
CA LEU A 239 6.99 -1.82 -18.23
C LEU A 239 6.89 -1.52 -16.74
N ARG A 240 6.24 -0.42 -16.36
CA ARG A 240 5.90 -0.16 -14.96
C ARG A 240 4.91 -1.21 -14.47
N VAL A 241 5.25 -1.87 -13.37
CA VAL A 241 4.43 -2.89 -12.71
C VAL A 241 4.02 -2.49 -11.30
N GLY A 242 4.68 -1.52 -10.68
CA GLY A 242 4.26 -1.05 -9.37
C GLY A 242 4.86 0.28 -8.93
N VAL A 243 4.40 0.75 -7.77
CA VAL A 243 4.99 1.87 -7.01
C VAL A 243 5.29 1.35 -5.61
N ILE A 244 6.45 1.75 -5.09
CA ILE A 244 6.79 1.60 -3.68
C ILE A 244 6.75 2.96 -3.02
N GLU A 245 6.10 3.04 -1.86
CA GLU A 245 6.27 4.19 -0.97
C GLU A 245 6.56 3.72 0.46
N TYR A 246 7.47 4.45 1.11
CA TYR A 246 7.80 4.31 2.51
C TYR A 246 7.84 5.70 3.15
N SER A 247 7.25 5.81 4.33
CA SER A 247 7.31 7.02 5.16
C SER A 247 7.46 6.65 6.63
N SER A 248 8.36 7.33 7.34
CA SER A 248 8.51 7.24 8.79
C SER A 248 9.10 8.52 9.37
N PHE A 249 8.66 8.95 10.55
CA PHE A 249 9.21 10.14 11.21
C PHE A 249 10.51 9.88 11.99
N GLU A 250 10.88 8.62 12.20
CA GLU A 250 11.98 8.27 13.12
C GLU A 250 12.90 7.18 12.57
N THR A 251 12.34 6.23 11.79
CA THR A 251 13.08 5.03 11.39
C THR A 251 13.50 5.11 9.93
N GLY A 252 14.81 5.03 9.68
CA GLY A 252 15.35 4.83 8.34
C GLY A 252 15.11 3.40 7.87
N ALA A 253 14.91 3.21 6.56
CA ALA A 253 14.70 1.89 6.00
C ALA A 253 15.37 1.70 4.63
N THR A 254 15.72 0.45 4.33
CA THR A 254 16.26 0.02 3.04
C THR A 254 15.27 -0.95 2.48
N VAL A 255 14.79 -0.65 1.29
CA VAL A 255 13.95 -1.54 0.50
C VAL A 255 14.84 -2.38 -0.41
N ASN A 256 14.61 -3.69 -0.43
CA ASN A 256 15.26 -4.64 -1.33
C ASN A 256 14.18 -5.45 -2.04
N PHE A 257 14.50 -5.95 -3.23
CA PHE A 257 13.61 -6.84 -3.96
C PHE A 257 14.21 -8.23 -4.13
N ALA A 258 13.36 -9.25 -4.05
CA ALA A 258 13.73 -10.64 -4.24
C ALA A 258 12.67 -11.40 -5.04
N SER A 259 13.09 -12.47 -5.70
CA SER A 259 12.24 -13.45 -6.40
C SER A 259 11.65 -14.51 -5.45
N ASP A 260 12.16 -14.58 -4.22
CA ASP A 260 11.70 -15.52 -3.20
C ASP A 260 11.60 -14.88 -1.80
N ALA A 261 10.84 -15.54 -0.93
CA ALA A 261 10.65 -15.13 0.45
C ALA A 261 11.92 -15.25 1.31
N THR A 262 12.99 -15.91 0.84
CA THR A 262 14.23 -16.14 1.59
C THR A 262 15.29 -15.07 1.39
N SER A 263 14.95 -13.97 0.70
CA SER A 263 15.74 -12.73 0.59
C SER A 263 17.04 -12.81 -0.20
N SER A 264 17.25 -13.87 -1.00
CA SER A 264 18.52 -14.10 -1.70
C SER A 264 18.45 -14.08 -3.22
N GLY A 265 17.32 -14.41 -3.85
CA GLY A 265 17.27 -14.56 -5.31
C GLY A 265 16.90 -13.26 -6.06
N ALA A 266 17.68 -12.88 -7.08
CA ALA A 266 17.26 -11.92 -8.12
C ALA A 266 16.93 -12.62 -9.46
N ASP A 267 16.64 -13.93 -9.42
CA ASP A 267 16.25 -14.73 -10.59
C ASP A 267 14.75 -14.63 -10.84
N PHE A 268 14.35 -13.48 -11.37
CA PHE A 268 12.95 -13.17 -11.63
C PHE A 268 12.43 -13.89 -12.87
N GLN A 269 11.38 -14.71 -12.68
CA GLN A 269 10.85 -15.56 -13.72
C GLN A 269 9.32 -15.48 -13.81
N LEU A 270 8.82 -15.27 -15.02
CA LEU A 270 7.42 -15.51 -15.37
C LEU A 270 7.25 -17.01 -15.61
N THR A 271 6.48 -17.68 -14.76
CA THR A 271 6.35 -19.14 -14.77
C THR A 271 4.95 -19.57 -15.19
N SER A 272 4.89 -20.58 -16.05
CA SER A 272 3.67 -21.32 -16.40
C SER A 272 3.90 -22.81 -16.16
N ILE A 273 2.85 -23.61 -16.31
CA ILE A 273 2.96 -25.08 -16.24
C ILE A 273 3.86 -25.67 -17.35
N ARG A 274 4.08 -24.94 -18.45
CA ARG A 274 4.77 -25.44 -19.65
C ARG A 274 6.14 -24.80 -19.88
N ASN A 275 6.37 -23.60 -19.36
CA ASN A 275 7.60 -22.86 -19.62
C ASN A 275 7.86 -21.75 -18.59
N SER A 276 9.10 -21.25 -18.56
CA SER A 276 9.51 -20.08 -17.80
C SER A 276 10.17 -19.03 -18.70
N ILE A 277 9.93 -17.75 -18.42
CA ILE A 277 10.50 -16.61 -19.14
C ILE A 277 11.25 -15.74 -18.13
N PRO A 278 12.58 -15.60 -18.24
CA PRO A 278 13.32 -14.71 -17.35
C PRO A 278 13.01 -13.25 -17.69
N TYR A 279 12.92 -12.41 -16.66
CA TYR A 279 12.83 -10.97 -16.80
C TYR A 279 13.79 -10.26 -15.84
N SER A 280 14.05 -9.00 -16.09
CA SER A 280 14.84 -8.14 -15.21
C SER A 280 13.91 -7.16 -14.51
N LEU A 281 14.04 -7.06 -13.19
CA LEU A 281 13.37 -6.08 -12.36
C LEU A 281 14.23 -4.79 -12.28
N VAL A 282 13.57 -3.65 -12.28
CA VAL A 282 14.18 -2.31 -12.22
C VAL A 282 13.42 -1.50 -11.20
N PHE A 283 14.14 -0.71 -10.41
CA PHE A 283 13.53 0.29 -9.52
C PHE A 283 14.08 1.67 -9.85
N GLU A 284 13.17 2.63 -10.03
CA GLU A 284 13.49 4.03 -10.24
C GLU A 284 12.99 4.85 -9.06
N SER A 285 13.91 5.32 -8.22
CA SER A 285 13.57 6.09 -7.03
C SER A 285 13.24 7.53 -7.41
N ASN A 286 12.01 7.96 -7.15
CA ASN A 286 11.57 9.35 -7.26
C ASN A 286 12.05 10.17 -6.05
N LEU A 287 12.12 9.53 -4.88
CA LEU A 287 12.58 10.14 -3.63
C LEU A 287 13.38 9.11 -2.81
N PRO A 288 14.69 9.31 -2.56
CA PRO A 288 15.53 10.32 -3.21
C PRO A 288 15.60 10.10 -4.72
N PRO A 289 15.66 11.17 -5.55
CA PRO A 289 15.76 11.02 -6.99
C PRO A 289 17.01 10.22 -7.38
N LYS A 290 16.83 9.05 -7.99
CA LYS A 290 17.88 8.25 -8.61
C LYS A 290 17.41 7.77 -9.97
N ARG A 291 18.36 7.51 -10.86
CA ARG A 291 18.06 6.88 -12.14
C ARG A 291 17.56 5.45 -11.90
N ALA A 292 16.77 4.94 -12.85
CA ALA A 292 16.41 3.54 -12.91
C ALA A 292 17.62 2.62 -12.73
N GLU A 293 17.58 1.75 -11.71
CA GLU A 293 18.61 0.78 -11.37
C GLU A 293 18.05 -0.64 -11.51
N LYS A 294 18.79 -1.51 -12.20
CA LYS A 294 18.43 -2.93 -12.26
C LYS A 294 18.62 -3.56 -10.88
N VAL A 295 17.62 -4.32 -10.44
CA VAL A 295 17.72 -5.15 -9.24
C VAL A 295 18.64 -6.34 -9.52
N LEU A 296 19.70 -6.46 -8.73
CA LEU A 296 20.71 -7.49 -8.81
C LEU A 296 20.80 -8.25 -7.48
N GLU A 297 21.27 -9.49 -7.55
CA GLU A 297 21.49 -10.36 -6.41
C GLU A 297 22.45 -9.70 -5.42
N ASN A 298 22.04 -9.55 -4.15
CA ASN A 298 22.86 -9.06 -3.03
C ASN A 298 23.37 -7.60 -3.12
N SER A 299 22.90 -6.75 -4.04
CA SER A 299 23.45 -5.38 -4.17
C SER A 299 22.44 -4.23 -4.29
N SER A 300 21.15 -4.51 -4.51
CA SER A 300 20.17 -3.45 -4.83
C SER A 300 19.32 -3.06 -3.62
N GLY A 301 19.99 -2.51 -2.60
CA GLY A 301 19.32 -1.85 -1.48
C GLY A 301 19.01 -0.39 -1.80
N PHE A 302 17.76 -0.01 -1.65
CA PHE A 302 17.26 1.35 -1.87
C PHE A 302 16.97 2.02 -0.52
N PRO A 303 17.91 2.80 0.03
CA PRO A 303 17.73 3.44 1.31
C PRO A 303 16.83 4.67 1.20
N THR A 304 16.02 4.89 2.24
CA THR A 304 15.25 6.12 2.45
C THR A 304 16.17 7.33 2.51
N THR A 305 15.67 8.47 2.03
CA THR A 305 16.27 9.78 2.31
C THR A 305 15.54 10.46 3.44
N THR A 306 16.17 11.47 4.02
CA THR A 306 15.54 12.32 5.02
C THR A 306 15.06 13.63 4.40
N LEU A 307 13.84 14.04 4.70
CA LEU A 307 13.26 15.32 4.31
C LEU A 307 12.78 16.07 5.56
N GLN A 308 13.00 17.39 5.61
CA GLN A 308 12.47 18.22 6.68
C GLN A 308 11.13 18.82 6.27
N LEU A 309 10.07 18.41 6.96
CA LEU A 309 8.74 18.96 6.79
C LEU A 309 8.47 20.03 7.85
N LYS A 310 7.88 21.15 7.42
CA LYS A 310 7.35 22.14 8.35
C LYS A 310 5.92 21.76 8.70
N LYS A 311 5.70 21.27 9.92
CA LYS A 311 4.35 21.12 10.47
C LYS A 311 3.92 22.49 10.99
N THR A 312 2.94 23.08 10.30
CA THR A 312 2.34 24.35 10.72
C THR A 312 1.00 24.04 11.37
N THR A 313 0.91 24.24 12.68
CA THR A 313 -0.38 24.29 13.38
C THR A 313 -0.82 25.75 13.50
N SER A 314 -2.07 26.00 13.90
CA SER A 314 -2.60 27.34 14.09
C SER A 314 -1.84 28.19 15.12
N THR A 315 -0.98 27.58 15.95
CA THR A 315 -0.29 28.24 17.06
C THR A 315 1.22 27.98 17.12
N HIS A 316 1.80 27.04 16.36
CA HIS A 316 3.23 26.73 16.34
C HIS A 316 3.71 26.19 14.99
N SER A 317 4.95 26.52 14.62
CA SER A 317 5.67 25.89 13.52
C SER A 317 6.78 24.99 14.08
N GLU A 318 6.70 23.70 13.78
CA GLU A 318 7.73 22.72 14.13
C GLU A 318 8.35 22.17 12.84
N VAL A 319 9.67 21.91 12.86
CA VAL A 319 10.35 21.22 11.77
C VAL A 319 10.49 19.76 12.18
N ILE A 320 9.79 18.90 11.47
CA ILE A 320 9.83 17.45 11.67
C ILE A 320 10.71 16.85 10.59
N THR A 321 11.45 15.82 10.95
CA THR A 321 12.32 15.08 10.05
C THR A 321 11.60 13.79 9.66
N GLU A 322 11.52 13.47 8.38
CA GLU A 322 10.84 12.27 7.87
C GLU A 322 11.76 11.48 6.94
N HIS A 323 11.83 10.18 7.14
CA HIS A 323 12.46 9.19 6.28
C HIS A 323 11.48 8.77 5.19
N LEU A 324 11.84 9.01 3.93
CA LEU A 324 11.00 8.78 2.78
C LEU A 324 11.73 7.94 1.73
N LEU A 325 11.01 6.99 1.14
CA LEU A 325 11.36 6.37 -0.13
C LEU A 325 10.11 6.37 -1.01
N SER A 326 10.21 6.82 -2.25
CA SER A 326 9.15 6.63 -3.24
C SER A 326 9.79 6.30 -4.58
N GLY A 327 9.23 5.36 -5.33
CA GLY A 327 9.76 5.00 -6.64
C GLY A 327 8.93 3.99 -7.39
N GLU A 328 9.22 3.86 -8.67
CA GLU A 328 8.53 2.98 -9.60
C GLU A 328 9.27 1.65 -9.75
N VAL A 329 8.50 0.56 -9.79
CA VAL A 329 8.98 -0.78 -10.09
C VAL A 329 8.65 -1.08 -11.54
N GLY A 330 9.65 -1.42 -12.34
CA GLY A 330 9.49 -1.80 -13.73
C GLY A 330 10.09 -3.18 -14.03
N ILE A 331 9.57 -3.84 -15.07
CA ILE A 331 10.14 -5.07 -15.62
C ILE A 331 10.50 -4.90 -17.09
N TYR A 332 11.51 -5.63 -17.54
CA TYR A 332 11.82 -5.77 -18.96
C TYR A 332 12.35 -7.16 -19.26
N VAL A 333 12.23 -7.61 -20.50
CA VAL A 333 12.66 -8.94 -20.94
C VAL A 333 13.82 -8.85 -21.92
N ASP A 334 14.51 -9.97 -22.18
CA ASP A 334 15.57 -9.99 -23.18
C ASP A 334 15.00 -9.71 -24.59
N LYS A 335 15.67 -8.87 -25.37
CA LYS A 335 15.32 -8.55 -26.76
C LYS A 335 15.19 -9.81 -27.64
N ALA A 336 15.89 -10.89 -27.31
CA ALA A 336 15.80 -12.18 -28.00
C ALA A 336 14.38 -12.79 -27.95
N LEU A 337 13.57 -12.45 -26.93
CA LEU A 337 12.21 -12.97 -26.78
C LEU A 337 11.26 -12.49 -27.88
N LYS A 338 11.54 -11.37 -28.56
CA LYS A 338 10.75 -10.87 -29.71
C LYS A 338 10.59 -11.90 -30.83
N ASN A 339 11.57 -12.79 -31.01
CA ASN A 339 11.57 -13.82 -32.05
C ASN A 339 11.27 -15.23 -31.51
N SER A 340 10.95 -15.35 -30.22
CA SER A 340 10.71 -16.63 -29.57
C SER A 340 9.30 -17.15 -29.87
N ARG A 341 9.17 -18.47 -30.01
CA ARG A 341 7.86 -19.15 -30.08
C ARG A 341 7.54 -19.71 -28.70
N LEU A 342 6.86 -18.91 -27.90
CA LEU A 342 6.39 -19.35 -26.59
C LEU A 342 4.99 -19.99 -26.73
N PRO A 343 4.69 -21.03 -25.94
CA PRO A 343 3.35 -21.57 -25.90
C PRO A 343 2.40 -20.53 -25.31
N ALA A 344 1.21 -20.41 -25.90
CA ALA A 344 0.11 -19.65 -25.32
C ALA A 344 -0.27 -20.27 -23.98
N ASP A 345 -0.04 -19.53 -22.90
CA ASP A 345 -0.29 -19.97 -21.53
C ASP A 345 -0.51 -18.76 -20.61
N PHE A 346 -0.95 -19.02 -19.39
CA PHE A 346 -0.91 -18.03 -18.31
C PHE A 346 0.42 -18.14 -17.59
N TYR A 347 1.12 -17.01 -17.45
CA TYR A 347 2.38 -16.94 -16.73
C TYR A 347 2.20 -16.09 -15.49
N SER A 348 2.79 -16.46 -14.37
CA SER A 348 2.75 -15.69 -13.13
C SER A 348 4.14 -15.52 -12.54
N THR A 349 4.33 -14.44 -11.80
CA THR A 349 5.55 -14.20 -11.01
C THR A 349 5.20 -13.58 -9.67
N GLN A 350 6.11 -13.71 -8.71
CA GLN A 350 6.03 -13.04 -7.43
C GLN A 350 7.28 -12.18 -7.23
N ILE A 351 7.07 -10.94 -6.82
CA ILE A 351 8.14 -10.02 -6.44
C ILE A 351 7.98 -9.77 -4.94
N TYR A 352 9.00 -10.15 -4.19
CA TYR A 352 9.09 -9.91 -2.76
C TYR A 352 9.77 -8.59 -2.53
N CYS A 353 9.11 -7.69 -1.80
CA CYS A 353 9.70 -6.45 -1.33
C CYS A 353 10.04 -6.60 0.16
N ILE A 354 11.29 -6.31 0.51
CA ILE A 354 11.85 -6.60 1.82
C ILE A 354 12.38 -5.31 2.41
N ILE A 355 11.83 -4.93 3.55
CA ILE A 355 12.19 -3.70 4.24
C ILE A 355 13.03 -4.09 5.44
N THR A 356 14.20 -3.46 5.54
CA THR A 356 15.06 -3.56 6.72
C THR A 356 15.18 -2.19 7.33
N SER A 357 14.69 -2.04 8.56
CA SER A 357 14.72 -0.76 9.30
C SER A 357 15.90 -0.68 10.28
N TRP A 358 16.41 0.53 10.53
CA TRP A 358 17.52 0.82 11.46
C TRP A 358 17.32 2.08 12.28
#